data_AF-A0AAQ3KZB4-F1
#
_entry.id   AF-A0AAQ3KZB4-F1
#
_cell.length_a   1.000
_cell.length_b   1.000
_cell.length_c   1.000
_cell.angle_alpha   90.00
_cell.angle_beta   90.00
_cell.angle_gamma   90.00
#
_symmetry.space_group_name_H-M   'P 1'
#
loop_
_entity.id
_entity.type
_entity.pdbx_description
1 polymer ?
#
loop_
_entity_poly.entity_id
_entity_poly.type
_entity_poly.pdbx_seq_one_letter_code
_entity_poly.pdbx_strand_id
1 'polypeptide(L)'
;MSKLFSKFLGFFSSRTLAGVDKAGNRYFTRVEEIDGLVKEKRWVIFKGEEDPTSVPVEWICWLNGQRKKAPTPEEMAELEARRGLVKQNVALLKKQEEEEKKSGVQQKKAIGKGGSPDLKSFIQQFPDASFTPERAEPSDVKDAAKKEERSAEPTGSGATYKPGTWQPPS
;
A
#
# COMPACT_ATOMS: atom_id res chain seq x y z
N MET A 1 49.00 -28.92 -1.17
CA MET A 1 48.20 -29.71 -0.21
C MET A 1 47.27 -28.77 0.54
N SER A 2 46.05 -28.55 0.05
CA SER A 2 45.10 -27.61 0.66
C SER A 2 43.69 -27.77 0.06
N LYS A 3 43.15 -29.00 0.07
CA LYS A 3 41.77 -29.29 -0.38
C LYS A 3 40.93 -30.05 0.66
N LEU A 4 41.45 -30.22 1.87
CA LEU A 4 40.76 -30.96 2.94
C LEU A 4 40.11 -30.05 3.99
N PHE A 5 40.49 -28.76 4.06
CA PHE A 5 39.87 -27.81 5.00
C PHE A 5 38.54 -27.20 4.49
N SER A 6 38.27 -27.21 3.18
CA SER A 6 36.96 -26.74 2.65
C SER A 6 35.78 -27.65 3.00
N LYS A 7 36.01 -28.91 3.38
CA LYS A 7 34.93 -29.84 3.74
C LYS A 7 34.47 -29.72 5.19
N PHE A 8 35.30 -29.16 6.07
CA PHE A 8 34.96 -28.99 7.49
C PHE A 8 34.21 -27.67 7.78
N LEU A 9 34.28 -26.67 6.89
CA LEU A 9 33.44 -25.47 7.00
C LEU A 9 31.98 -25.72 6.54
N GLY A 10 31.73 -26.74 5.71
CA GLY A 10 30.39 -27.04 5.18
C GLY A 10 29.40 -27.56 6.23
N PHE A 11 29.87 -28.08 7.36
CA PHE A 11 29.03 -28.55 8.47
C PHE A 11 28.64 -27.44 9.47
N PHE A 12 29.28 -26.26 9.37
CA PHE A 12 28.88 -25.03 10.09
C PHE A 12 28.08 -24.06 9.21
N SER A 13 27.53 -24.52 8.08
CA SER A 13 26.40 -23.84 7.40
C SER A 13 25.13 -24.04 8.24
N SER A 14 25.22 -23.60 9.49
CA SER A 14 24.30 -23.81 10.59
C SER A 14 23.34 -22.65 10.61
N ARG A 15 22.15 -22.88 10.05
CA ARG A 15 20.89 -22.19 10.38
C ARG A 15 21.06 -21.09 11.44
N THR A 16 21.14 -19.83 11.02
CA THR A 16 21.24 -18.69 11.94
C THR A 16 19.84 -18.28 12.36
N LEU A 17 19.55 -18.27 13.67
CA LEU A 17 18.29 -17.74 14.18
C LEU A 17 18.30 -16.22 13.99
N ALA A 18 17.39 -15.74 13.13
CA ALA A 18 17.23 -14.31 12.88
C ALA A 18 16.36 -13.65 13.95
N GLY A 19 15.36 -14.36 14.47
CA GLY A 19 14.49 -13.86 15.53
C GLY A 19 13.24 -14.71 15.74
N VAL A 20 12.37 -14.23 16.63
CA VAL A 20 11.11 -14.87 17.01
C VAL A 20 10.02 -13.82 17.00
N ASP A 21 8.84 -14.14 16.46
CA ASP A 21 7.67 -13.26 16.53
C ASP A 21 6.88 -13.44 17.85
N LYS A 22 5.79 -12.68 17.99
CA LYS A 22 4.91 -12.78 19.16
C LYS A 22 4.10 -14.07 19.22
N ALA A 23 3.87 -14.73 18.08
CA ALA A 23 3.24 -16.04 18.02
C ALA A 23 4.21 -17.17 18.44
N GLY A 24 5.51 -16.87 18.52
CA GLY A 24 6.57 -17.84 18.82
C GLY A 24 7.12 -18.55 17.58
N ASN A 25 6.78 -18.08 16.38
CA ASN A 25 7.37 -18.54 15.12
C ASN A 25 8.85 -18.11 15.08
N ARG A 26 9.70 -19.03 14.64
CA ARG A 26 11.15 -18.83 14.63
C ARG A 26 11.64 -18.67 13.20
N TYR A 27 12.41 -17.63 12.95
CA TYR A 27 12.88 -17.27 11.62
C TYR A 27 14.36 -17.57 11.48
N PHE A 28 14.73 -18.11 10.33
CA PHE A 28 16.08 -18.58 10.07
C PHE A 28 16.61 -18.06 8.74
N THR A 29 17.91 -17.86 8.70
CA THR A 29 18.65 -17.55 7.49
C THR A 29 19.80 -18.53 7.31
N ARG A 30 20.12 -18.82 6.04
CA ARG A 30 21.28 -19.59 5.64
C ARG A 30 21.88 -18.99 4.40
N VAL A 31 23.19 -18.86 4.41
CA VAL A 31 23.95 -18.49 3.23
C VAL A 31 24.27 -19.77 2.47
N GLU A 32 23.74 -19.89 1.25
CA GLU A 32 24.04 -20.98 0.32
C GLU A 32 24.78 -20.40 -0.88
N GLU A 33 25.94 -20.97 -1.21
CA GLU A 33 26.67 -20.67 -2.44
C GLU A 33 26.16 -21.59 -3.55
N ILE A 34 25.42 -21.04 -4.51
CA ILE A 34 24.86 -21.79 -5.64
C ILE A 34 25.43 -21.15 -6.92
N ASP A 35 26.07 -21.95 -7.77
CA ASP A 35 26.68 -21.50 -9.04
C ASP A 35 27.58 -20.25 -8.92
N GLY A 36 28.32 -20.12 -7.83
CA GLY A 36 29.22 -18.99 -7.58
C GLY A 36 28.53 -17.70 -7.12
N LEU A 37 27.21 -17.71 -6.96
CA LEU A 37 26.45 -16.61 -6.37
C LEU A 37 26.05 -16.96 -4.92
N VAL A 38 26.44 -16.09 -3.99
CA VAL A 38 26.07 -16.21 -2.58
C VAL A 38 24.60 -15.80 -2.42
N LYS A 39 23.71 -16.75 -2.14
CA LYS A 39 22.28 -16.50 -1.93
C LYS A 39 21.87 -16.79 -0.49
N GLU A 40 21.20 -15.83 0.12
CA GLU A 40 20.58 -16.02 1.43
C GLU A 40 19.21 -16.69 1.28
N LYS A 41 19.08 -17.89 1.82
CA LYS A 41 17.80 -18.60 1.96
C LYS A 41 17.20 -18.29 3.32
N ARG A 42 15.95 -17.84 3.34
CA ARG A 42 15.20 -17.47 4.54
C ARG A 42 13.98 -18.36 4.68
N TRP A 43 13.70 -18.83 5.89
CA TRP A 43 12.51 -19.65 6.15
C TRP A 43 12.02 -19.46 7.58
N VAL A 44 10.76 -19.85 7.81
CA VAL A 44 10.09 -19.81 9.11
C VAL A 44 9.83 -21.24 9.59
N ILE A 45 9.89 -21.44 10.90
CA ILE A 45 9.38 -22.62 11.57
C ILE A 45 8.28 -22.19 12.52
N PHE A 46 7.06 -22.62 12.23
CA PHE A 46 5.89 -22.36 13.03
C PHE A 46 5.95 -23.10 14.37
N LYS A 47 5.40 -22.49 15.41
CA LYS A 47 5.31 -23.13 16.74
C LYS A 47 4.12 -24.09 16.84
N GLY A 48 3.06 -23.84 16.08
CA GLY A 48 1.80 -24.59 16.10
C GLY A 48 1.33 -24.93 14.69
N GLU A 49 0.09 -24.54 14.36
CA GLU A 49 -0.47 -24.72 13.02
C GLU A 49 0.32 -23.92 11.97
N GLU A 50 0.61 -24.55 10.84
CA GLU A 50 1.35 -23.95 9.73
C GLU A 50 0.43 -23.04 8.89
N ASP A 51 -0.09 -21.98 9.53
CA ASP A 51 -0.86 -20.95 8.83
C ASP A 51 0.05 -19.80 8.38
N PRO A 52 0.27 -19.61 7.07
CA PRO A 52 1.08 -18.51 6.54
C PRO A 52 0.48 -17.13 6.84
N THR A 53 -0.82 -17.03 7.12
CA THR A 53 -1.52 -15.78 7.45
C THR A 53 -1.16 -15.26 8.83
N SER A 54 -0.70 -16.15 9.72
CA SER A 54 -0.28 -15.80 11.08
C SER A 54 1.03 -15.01 11.15
N VAL A 55 1.83 -15.03 10.06
CA VAL A 55 3.13 -14.37 9.99
C VAL A 55 2.95 -12.85 9.94
N PRO A 56 3.58 -12.06 10.83
CA PRO A 56 3.51 -10.61 10.75
C PRO A 56 4.11 -10.06 9.45
N VAL A 57 3.53 -8.98 8.91
CA VAL A 57 3.95 -8.40 7.62
C VAL A 57 5.44 -8.05 7.56
N GLU A 58 6.04 -7.60 8.66
CA GLU A 58 7.47 -7.24 8.70
C GLU A 58 8.36 -8.46 8.46
N TRP A 59 7.95 -9.61 9.00
CA TRP A 59 8.60 -10.90 8.77
C TRP A 59 8.35 -11.42 7.36
N ILE A 60 7.15 -11.22 6.80
CA ILE A 60 6.85 -11.55 5.39
C ILE A 60 7.77 -10.75 4.45
N CYS A 61 7.92 -9.44 4.68
CA CYS A 61 8.83 -8.59 3.90
C CYS A 61 10.29 -9.05 4.01
N TRP A 62 10.71 -9.51 5.18
CA TRP A 62 12.06 -10.07 5.36
C TRP A 62 12.21 -11.43 4.67
N LEU A 63 11.25 -12.34 4.79
CA LEU A 63 11.27 -13.64 4.10
C LEU A 63 11.34 -13.48 2.57
N ASN A 64 10.59 -12.52 2.03
CA ASN A 64 10.56 -12.22 0.60
C ASN A 64 11.80 -11.47 0.09
N GLY A 65 12.75 -11.12 0.96
CA GLY A 65 13.97 -10.39 0.57
C GLY A 65 13.79 -8.88 0.37
N GLN A 66 12.58 -8.34 0.56
CA GLN A 66 12.31 -6.90 0.46
C GLN A 66 13.07 -6.11 1.54
N ARG A 67 13.15 -6.67 2.76
CA ARG A 67 13.97 -6.13 3.86
C ARG A 67 15.24 -6.96 4.02
N LYS A 68 16.41 -6.31 4.15
CA LYS A 68 17.71 -6.99 4.41
C LYS A 68 17.87 -7.39 5.88
N LYS A 69 17.53 -6.48 6.81
CA LYS A 69 17.64 -6.70 8.26
C LYS A 69 16.38 -7.42 8.78
N ALA A 70 16.53 -8.30 9.77
CA ALA A 70 15.38 -8.91 10.44
C ALA A 70 14.65 -7.87 11.31
N PRO A 71 13.32 -7.93 11.43
CA PRO A 71 12.57 -7.01 12.28
C PRO A 71 12.91 -7.25 13.77
N THR A 72 13.07 -6.17 14.52
CA THR A 72 13.36 -6.26 15.96
C THR A 72 12.07 -6.37 16.78
N PRO A 73 12.10 -7.00 17.97
CA PRO A 73 10.90 -7.14 18.82
C PRO A 73 10.36 -5.78 19.28
N GLU A 74 11.22 -4.79 19.45
CA GLU A 74 10.85 -3.41 19.80
C GLU A 74 10.09 -2.72 18.67
N GLU A 75 10.60 -2.77 17.43
CA GLU A 75 9.90 -2.27 16.24
C GLU A 75 8.51 -2.93 16.10
N MET A 76 8.43 -4.24 16.35
CA MET A 76 7.16 -4.96 16.30
C MET A 76 6.16 -4.50 17.37
N ALA A 77 6.63 -4.13 18.57
CA ALA A 77 5.79 -3.58 19.62
C ALA A 77 5.26 -2.18 19.27
N GLU A 78 6.12 -1.32 18.73
CA GLU A 78 5.73 0.02 18.30
C GLU A 78 4.69 -0.02 17.17
N LEU A 79 4.90 -0.86 16.16
CA LEU A 79 3.96 -1.01 15.05
C LEU A 79 2.59 -1.52 15.51
N GLU A 80 2.55 -2.41 16.50
CA GLU A 80 1.29 -2.84 17.09
C GLU A 80 0.59 -1.76 17.91
N ALA A 81 1.35 -0.97 18.68
CA ALA A 81 0.80 0.18 19.37
C ALA A 81 0.16 1.16 18.38
N ARG A 82 0.87 1.44 17.26
CA ARG A 82 0.34 2.27 16.17
C ARG A 82 -0.93 1.69 15.57
N ARG A 83 -0.98 0.39 15.29
CA ARG A 83 -2.20 -0.30 14.80
C ARG A 83 -3.35 -0.19 15.80
N GLY A 84 -3.06 -0.34 17.09
CA GLY A 84 -4.02 -0.18 18.17
C GLY A 84 -4.62 1.22 18.22
N LEU A 85 -3.78 2.25 18.16
CA LEU A 85 -4.21 3.65 18.12
C LEU A 85 -5.08 3.96 16.89
N VAL A 86 -4.66 3.50 15.71
CA VAL A 86 -5.45 3.67 14.48
C VAL A 86 -6.81 2.98 14.62
N LYS A 87 -6.86 1.77 15.18
CA LYS A 87 -8.12 1.05 15.40
C LYS A 87 -9.05 1.81 16.34
N GLN A 88 -8.51 2.42 17.40
CA GLN A 88 -9.28 3.26 18.32
C GLN A 88 -9.82 4.51 17.61
N ASN A 89 -8.98 5.23 16.87
CA ASN A 89 -9.40 6.41 16.11
C ASN A 89 -10.48 6.07 15.09
N VAL A 90 -10.32 4.96 14.36
CA VAL A 90 -11.33 4.48 13.40
C VAL A 90 -12.64 4.15 14.11
N ALA A 91 -12.60 3.55 15.30
CA ALA A 91 -13.81 3.28 16.08
C ALA A 91 -14.51 4.57 16.53
N LEU A 92 -13.74 5.60 16.93
CA LEU A 92 -14.29 6.91 17.27
C LEU A 92 -14.96 7.58 16.07
N LEU A 93 -14.27 7.61 14.92
CA LEU A 93 -14.82 8.19 13.68
C LEU A 93 -16.10 7.46 13.24
N LYS A 94 -16.11 6.12 13.30
CA LYS A 94 -17.31 5.34 12.98
C LYS A 94 -18.49 5.66 13.90
N LYS A 95 -18.25 5.87 15.21
CA LYS A 95 -19.29 6.26 16.16
C LYS A 95 -19.83 7.66 15.85
N GLN A 96 -18.94 8.62 15.61
CA GLN A 96 -19.33 9.98 15.21
C GLN A 96 -20.17 9.97 13.93
N GLU A 97 -19.73 9.25 12.90
CA GLU A 97 -20.49 9.09 11.66
C GLU A 97 -21.86 8.43 11.88
N GLU A 98 -21.97 7.47 12.81
CA GLU A 98 -23.23 6.80 13.11
C GLU A 98 -24.20 7.74 13.86
N GLU A 99 -23.70 8.56 14.77
CA GLU A 99 -24.47 9.61 15.46
C GLU A 99 -24.95 10.69 14.47
N GLU A 100 -24.09 11.13 13.55
CA GLU A 100 -24.45 12.03 12.45
C GLU A 100 -25.52 11.41 11.52
N LYS A 101 -25.38 10.12 11.19
CA LYS A 101 -26.39 9.38 10.41
C LYS A 101 -27.73 9.30 11.15
N LYS A 102 -27.73 9.05 12.46
CA LYS A 102 -28.94 8.94 13.30
C LYS A 102 -29.62 10.28 13.55
N SER A 103 -28.85 11.36 13.70
CA SER A 103 -29.37 12.72 13.86
C SER A 103 -29.98 13.31 12.58
N GLY A 104 -29.88 12.60 11.45
CA GLY A 104 -30.53 12.99 10.19
C GLY A 104 -29.88 14.19 9.49
N VAL A 105 -28.81 14.77 10.06
CA VAL A 105 -28.00 15.81 9.42
C VAL A 105 -27.05 15.13 8.43
N GLN A 106 -27.60 14.54 7.38
CA GLN A 106 -26.80 14.31 6.18
C GLN A 106 -26.48 15.69 5.60
N GLN A 107 -25.33 16.25 5.98
CA GLN A 107 -24.64 17.15 5.06
C GLN A 107 -24.31 16.31 3.84
N LYS A 108 -25.27 16.22 2.92
CA LYS A 108 -24.99 15.87 1.54
C LYS A 108 -23.96 16.90 1.12
N LYS A 109 -22.68 16.55 1.15
CA LYS A 109 -21.70 17.20 0.29
C LYS A 109 -22.21 16.91 -1.10
N ALA A 110 -23.11 17.77 -1.57
CA ALA A 110 -23.71 17.67 -2.87
C ALA A 110 -22.55 17.92 -3.82
N ILE A 111 -21.91 16.84 -4.24
CA ILE A 111 -21.18 16.79 -5.49
C ILE A 111 -22.28 16.97 -6.53
N GLY A 112 -22.60 18.24 -6.76
CA GLY A 112 -23.48 18.66 -7.83
C GLY A 112 -22.89 18.11 -9.12
N LYS A 113 -23.77 17.66 -10.00
CA LYS A 113 -23.47 17.19 -11.35
C LYS A 113 -22.90 18.39 -12.15
N GLY A 114 -21.65 18.76 -11.89
CA GLY A 114 -21.01 20.00 -12.37
C GLY A 114 -20.17 20.76 -11.34
N GLY A 115 -20.23 20.41 -10.05
CA GLY A 115 -19.39 21.01 -9.01
C GLY A 115 -18.15 20.17 -8.76
N SER A 116 -17.05 20.46 -9.45
CA SER A 116 -15.74 19.90 -9.11
C SER A 116 -15.47 20.15 -7.62
N PRO A 117 -15.00 19.14 -6.85
CA PRO A 117 -14.57 19.33 -5.47
C PRO A 117 -13.63 20.54 -5.39
N ASP A 118 -13.73 21.36 -4.34
CA ASP A 118 -13.02 22.64 -4.23
C ASP A 118 -11.51 22.46 -4.44
N LEU A 119 -11.09 22.63 -5.70
CA LEU A 119 -9.71 22.42 -6.14
C LEU A 119 -8.79 23.42 -5.46
N LYS A 120 -9.29 24.60 -5.08
CA LYS A 120 -8.47 25.60 -4.39
C LYS A 120 -8.11 25.14 -2.99
N SER A 121 -9.09 24.63 -2.23
CA SER A 121 -8.83 24.07 -0.91
C SER A 121 -7.90 22.86 -0.97
N PHE A 122 -8.07 22.01 -1.99
CA PHE A 122 -7.23 20.83 -2.21
C PHE A 122 -5.79 21.20 -2.60
N ILE A 123 -5.63 22.15 -3.51
CA ILE A 123 -4.31 22.60 -3.98
C ILE A 123 -3.56 23.36 -2.88
N GLN A 124 -4.28 24.09 -2.02
CA GLN A 124 -3.68 24.78 -0.88
C GLN A 124 -3.05 23.82 0.16
N GLN A 125 -3.44 22.54 0.17
CA GLN A 125 -2.79 21.53 1.02
C GLN A 125 -1.35 21.22 0.58
N PHE A 126 -0.99 21.57 -0.66
CA PHE A 126 0.32 21.33 -1.24
C PHE A 126 1.04 22.68 -1.48
N PRO A 127 2.02 23.06 -0.64
CA PRO A 127 2.67 24.37 -0.74
C PRO A 127 3.46 24.60 -2.03
N ASP A 128 3.85 23.53 -2.75
CA ASP A 128 4.55 23.61 -4.05
C ASP A 128 3.61 23.69 -5.27
N ALA A 129 2.29 23.52 -5.09
CA ALA A 129 1.35 23.51 -6.20
C ALA A 129 0.72 24.91 -6.39
N SER A 130 1.27 25.71 -7.31
CA SER A 130 0.64 26.98 -7.71
C SER A 130 -0.50 26.75 -8.69
N PHE A 131 -1.75 26.98 -8.27
CA PHE A 131 -2.91 27.03 -9.17
C PHE A 131 -3.32 28.47 -9.40
N THR A 132 -2.98 29.01 -10.58
CA THR A 132 -3.53 30.26 -11.09
C THR A 132 -4.83 29.95 -11.84
N PRO A 133 -6.01 30.34 -11.32
CA PRO A 133 -7.23 30.22 -12.10
C PRO A 133 -7.19 31.27 -13.22
N GLU A 134 -6.88 30.84 -14.44
CA GLU A 134 -7.07 31.68 -15.61
C GLU A 134 -8.57 31.93 -15.78
N ARG A 135 -8.95 33.21 -15.82
CA ARG A 135 -10.35 33.66 -15.85
C ARG A 135 -10.91 33.42 -17.25
N ALA A 136 -11.35 32.20 -17.53
CA ALA A 136 -12.19 31.93 -18.67
C ALA A 136 -13.62 32.37 -18.33
N GLU A 137 -14.09 33.42 -19.00
CA GLU A 137 -15.47 33.90 -18.95
C GLU A 137 -16.46 32.76 -19.23
N PRO A 138 -17.56 32.63 -18.47
CA PRO A 138 -18.61 31.67 -18.79
C PRO A 138 -19.36 32.15 -20.04
N SER A 139 -18.99 31.64 -21.20
CA SER A 139 -19.85 31.74 -22.38
C SER A 139 -21.06 30.84 -22.16
N ASP A 140 -22.23 31.45 -21.95
CA ASP A 140 -23.55 30.82 -22.02
C ASP A 140 -23.77 30.21 -23.41
N VAL A 141 -23.33 28.96 -23.60
CA VAL A 141 -23.72 28.15 -24.75
C VAL A 141 -24.85 27.24 -24.29
N LYS A 142 -26.07 27.60 -24.71
CA LYS A 142 -27.27 26.78 -24.56
C LYS A 142 -26.99 25.36 -25.09
N ASP A 143 -27.12 24.37 -24.21
CA ASP A 143 -26.99 22.94 -24.52
C ASP A 143 -28.07 22.52 -25.53
N ALA A 144 -27.75 22.58 -26.81
CA ALA A 144 -28.39 21.73 -27.81
C ALA A 144 -27.81 20.33 -27.62
N ALA A 145 -28.63 19.41 -27.12
CA ALA A 145 -28.29 18.01 -26.89
C ALA A 145 -27.76 17.34 -28.18
N LYS A 146 -26.44 17.37 -28.36
CA LYS A 146 -25.73 16.55 -29.34
C LYS A 146 -25.19 15.34 -28.58
N LYS A 147 -25.77 14.16 -28.83
CA LYS A 147 -25.25 12.89 -28.34
C LYS A 147 -23.85 12.69 -28.93
N GLU A 148 -22.80 13.11 -28.23
CA GLU A 148 -21.45 12.63 -28.53
C GLU A 148 -21.37 11.18 -28.06
N GLU A 149 -21.09 10.25 -28.97
CA GLU A 149 -20.91 8.84 -28.67
C GLU A 149 -19.71 8.68 -27.73
N ARG A 150 -19.98 8.16 -26.53
CA ARG A 150 -18.97 7.96 -25.48
C ARG A 150 -18.12 6.73 -25.82
N SER A 151 -17.01 6.92 -26.53
CA SER A 151 -16.08 5.83 -26.88
C SER A 151 -15.18 5.43 -25.70
N ALA A 152 -14.87 4.13 -25.63
CA ALA A 152 -13.89 3.59 -24.67
C ALA A 152 -12.44 3.85 -25.09
N GLU A 153 -12.21 4.06 -26.38
CA GLU A 153 -10.89 4.31 -26.96
C GLU A 153 -10.55 5.81 -26.95
N PRO A 154 -9.28 6.17 -26.67
CA PRO A 154 -8.83 7.55 -26.80
C PRO A 154 -8.82 7.98 -28.27
N THR A 155 -9.34 9.16 -28.55
CA THR A 155 -9.43 9.71 -29.91
C THR A 155 -8.56 10.97 -30.01
N GLY A 156 -7.87 11.16 -31.14
CA GLY A 156 -7.06 12.36 -31.43
C GLY A 156 -5.60 12.27 -30.97
N SER A 157 -4.81 13.27 -31.35
CA SER A 157 -3.37 13.36 -31.01
C SER A 157 -2.98 14.81 -30.74
N GLY A 158 -2.14 15.05 -29.73
CA GLY A 158 -1.73 16.39 -29.31
C GLY A 158 -2.88 17.22 -28.74
N ALA A 159 -3.11 18.41 -29.29
CA ALA A 159 -4.11 19.37 -28.79
C ALA A 159 -5.58 18.92 -28.94
N THR A 160 -5.84 17.87 -29.73
CA THR A 160 -7.19 17.30 -29.93
C THR A 160 -7.38 15.97 -29.21
N TYR A 161 -6.46 15.60 -28.30
CA TYR A 161 -6.55 14.36 -27.55
C TYR A 161 -7.77 14.35 -26.62
N LYS A 162 -8.67 13.41 -26.83
CA LYS A 162 -9.81 13.09 -25.96
C LYS A 162 -9.54 11.74 -25.29
N PRO A 163 -9.39 11.68 -23.95
CA PRO A 163 -9.21 10.41 -23.25
C PRO A 163 -10.47 9.55 -23.36
N GLY A 164 -10.29 8.26 -23.61
CA GLY A 164 -11.38 7.29 -23.59
C GLY A 164 -11.98 7.18 -22.19
N THR A 165 -13.30 6.97 -22.09
CA THR A 165 -13.93 6.72 -20.78
C THR A 165 -13.99 5.23 -20.50
N TRP A 166 -13.41 4.80 -19.38
CA TRP A 166 -13.53 3.41 -18.93
C TRP A 166 -15.01 3.03 -18.71
N GLN A 167 -15.42 1.90 -19.28
CA GLN A 167 -16.74 1.30 -19.06
C GLN A 167 -16.57 0.00 -18.26
N PRO A 168 -17.36 -0.22 -17.19
CA PRO A 168 -17.32 -1.49 -16.48
C PRO A 168 -17.79 -2.63 -17.39
N PRO A 169 -17.24 -3.84 -17.25
CA PRO A 169 -17.76 -5.01 -17.95
C PRO A 169 -19.20 -5.31 -17.52
N SER A 170 -20.05 -5.63 -18.50
CA SER A 170 -21.44 -6.08 -18.31
C SER A 170 -21.53 -7.49 -17.75
#